data_AF-A0A4Y2TTV1-F1
#
_entry.id   AF-A0A4Y2TTV1-F1
#
_cell.length_a   1.000
_cell.length_b   1.000
_cell.length_c   1.000
_cell.angle_alpha   90.00
_cell.angle_beta   90.00
_cell.angle_gamma   90.00
#
_symmetry.space_group_name_H-M   'P 1'
#
loop_
_entity.id
_entity.type
_entity.pdbx_description
1 polymer ?
#
loop_
_entity_poly.entity_id
_entity_poly.type
_entity_poly.pdbx_seq_one_letter_code
_entity_poly.pdbx_strand_id
1 'polypeptide(L)'
;KQELVSKVEELILALKAHCTEAHTTEGVFGKDDVHYFLDFDISILGSDAVEYKKYTQQIREEYSFLTKEKYNFLRSKVLQLFLQIPNIYATQAFREKYEKQARSNILSEIECLKMED
;
A
#
# COMPACT_ATOMS: atom_id res chain seq x y z
N LYS A 1 28.68 12.92 2.92
CA LYS A 1 28.47 11.49 3.29
C LYS A 1 27.55 11.35 4.49
N GLN A 2 27.85 11.98 5.64
CA GLN A 2 26.99 11.93 6.83
C GLN A 2 25.55 12.41 6.56
N GLU A 3 25.42 13.53 5.84
CA GLU A 3 24.12 14.10 5.45
C GLU A 3 23.26 13.13 4.61
N LEU A 4 23.87 12.40 3.68
CA LEU A 4 23.17 11.40 2.87
C LEU A 4 22.70 10.21 3.73
N VAL A 5 23.51 9.78 4.70
CA VAL A 5 23.12 8.70 5.62
C VAL A 5 21.92 9.13 6.45
N SER A 6 21.95 10.34 7.03
CA SER A 6 20.83 10.87 7.82
C SER A 6 19.55 10.99 6.98
N LYS A 7 19.66 11.46 5.73
CA LYS A 7 18.49 11.53 4.83
C LYS A 7 17.89 10.16 4.52
N VAL A 8 18.73 9.13 4.33
CA VAL A 8 18.24 7.75 4.12
C VAL A 8 17.59 7.19 5.39
N GLU A 9 18.15 7.47 6.56
CA GLU A 9 17.55 7.09 7.85
C GLU A 9 16.16 7.70 8.02
N GLU A 10 15.99 8.98 7.67
CA GLU A 10 14.69 9.65 7.69
C GLU A 10 13.67 8.97 6.76
N LEU A 11 14.08 8.59 5.54
CA LEU A 11 13.21 7.86 4.60
C LEU A 11 12.80 6.49 5.14
N ILE A 12 13.73 5.74 5.73
CA ILE A 12 13.45 4.44 6.34
C ILE A 12 12.49 4.61 7.53
N LEU A 13 12.69 5.64 8.35
CA LEU A 13 11.81 5.92 9.49
C LEU A 13 10.41 6.35 9.04
N ALA A 14 10.28 7.04 7.91
CA ALA A 14 8.99 7.45 7.34
C ALA A 14 8.09 6.26 7.00
N LEU A 15 8.66 5.08 6.68
CA LEU A 15 7.88 3.87 6.47
C LEU A 15 7.02 3.51 7.67
N LYS A 16 7.41 3.85 8.90
CA LYS A 16 6.59 3.55 10.09
C LYS A 16 5.26 4.30 10.11
N ALA A 17 5.22 5.49 9.52
CA ALA A 17 4.00 6.29 9.43
C ALA A 17 3.12 5.86 8.25
N HIS A 18 3.70 5.19 7.24
CA HIS A 18 3.06 4.73 6.00
C HIS A 18 2.28 5.80 5.21
N CYS A 19 2.34 7.08 5.61
CA CYS A 19 1.64 8.19 4.97
C CYS A 19 2.24 9.55 5.36
N THR A 20 1.92 10.56 4.56
CA THR A 20 2.21 11.99 4.80
C THR A 20 0.93 12.80 4.56
N GLU A 21 0.96 14.11 4.82
CA GLU A 21 -0.16 15.00 4.52
C GLU A 21 -0.62 14.93 3.04
N ALA A 22 0.30 14.67 2.11
CA ALA A 22 -0.03 14.51 0.70
C ALA A 22 -0.87 13.25 0.40
N HIS A 23 -0.82 12.24 1.28
CA HIS A 23 -1.67 11.05 1.17
C HIS A 23 -3.06 11.32 1.76
N THR A 24 -3.12 12.06 2.87
CA THR A 24 -4.34 12.30 3.65
C THR A 24 -5.14 13.54 3.22
N THR A 25 -4.57 14.38 2.35
CA THR A 25 -5.25 15.58 1.83
C THR A 25 -5.61 15.38 0.37
N GLU A 26 -6.92 15.31 0.08
CA GLU A 26 -7.43 15.08 -1.26
C GLU A 26 -6.87 16.10 -2.28
N GLY A 27 -6.43 15.60 -3.44
CA GLY A 27 -5.95 16.45 -4.54
C GLY A 27 -4.55 17.06 -4.33
N VAL A 28 -3.94 16.90 -3.15
CA VAL A 28 -2.55 17.33 -2.91
C VAL A 28 -1.58 16.30 -3.50
N PHE A 29 -0.51 16.79 -4.12
CA PHE A 29 0.57 15.96 -4.65
C PHE A 29 1.86 16.17 -3.85
N GLY A 30 2.46 15.07 -3.46
CA GLY A 30 3.79 15.03 -2.89
C GLY A 30 4.87 15.18 -3.96
N LYS A 31 5.95 15.92 -3.64
CA LYS A 31 7.07 16.17 -4.57
C LYS A 31 8.44 15.82 -4.01
N ASP A 32 8.54 15.68 -2.68
CA ASP A 32 9.79 15.31 -2.00
C ASP A 32 10.09 13.82 -2.10
N ASP A 33 11.36 13.44 -1.90
CA ASP A 33 11.86 12.06 -1.98
C ASP A 33 11.05 11.08 -1.11
N VAL A 34 10.56 11.53 0.06
CA VAL A 34 9.73 10.70 0.96
C VAL A 34 8.44 10.24 0.29
N HIS A 35 7.83 11.05 -0.57
CA HIS A 35 6.60 10.69 -1.26
C HIS A 35 6.84 9.60 -2.29
N TYR A 36 7.90 9.73 -3.08
CA TYR A 36 8.31 8.68 -4.02
C TYR A 36 8.70 7.41 -3.28
N PHE A 37 9.43 7.52 -2.18
CA PHE A 37 9.87 6.38 -1.39
C PHE A 37 8.70 5.59 -0.82
N LEU A 38 7.69 6.26 -0.27
CA LEU A 38 6.46 5.62 0.21
C LEU A 38 5.65 5.03 -0.95
N ASP A 39 5.50 5.75 -2.06
CA ASP A 39 4.80 5.24 -3.25
C ASP A 39 5.46 3.96 -3.81
N PHE A 40 6.79 3.85 -3.74
CA PHE A 40 7.52 2.64 -4.14
C PHE A 40 7.21 1.45 -3.22
N ASP A 41 7.18 1.66 -1.91
CA ASP A 41 6.91 0.62 -0.91
C ASP A 41 5.57 -0.09 -1.15
N ILE A 42 4.54 0.68 -1.53
CA ILE A 42 3.19 0.17 -1.79
C ILE A 42 2.82 0.08 -3.28
N SER A 43 3.82 0.16 -4.18
CA SER A 43 3.60 0.13 -5.63
C SER A 43 2.94 -1.17 -6.12
N ILE A 44 3.18 -2.28 -5.42
CA ILE A 44 2.59 -3.59 -5.74
C ILE A 44 1.06 -3.56 -5.76
N LEU A 45 0.43 -2.68 -4.98
CA LEU A 45 -1.03 -2.55 -4.94
C LEU A 45 -1.58 -2.23 -6.33
N GLY A 46 -0.90 -1.38 -7.09
CA GLY A 46 -1.30 -0.95 -8.44
C GLY A 46 -0.73 -1.77 -9.58
N SER A 47 -0.11 -2.92 -9.30
CA SER A 47 0.31 -3.89 -10.33
C SER A 47 -0.90 -4.46 -11.09
N ASP A 48 -0.66 -5.11 -12.22
CA ASP A 48 -1.75 -5.80 -12.91
C ASP A 48 -2.38 -6.90 -12.04
N ALA A 49 -3.64 -7.24 -12.31
CA ALA A 49 -4.40 -8.15 -11.45
C ALA A 49 -3.77 -9.56 -11.32
N VAL A 50 -3.00 -10.02 -12.33
CA VAL A 50 -2.35 -11.33 -12.29
C VAL A 50 -1.13 -11.28 -11.37
N GLU A 51 -0.31 -10.23 -11.48
CA GLU A 51 0.81 -9.99 -10.57
C GLU A 51 0.32 -9.79 -9.13
N TYR A 52 -0.68 -8.94 -8.93
CA TYR A 52 -1.26 -8.69 -7.61
C TYR A 52 -1.79 -9.98 -6.96
N LYS A 53 -2.47 -10.84 -7.72
CA LYS A 53 -2.96 -12.12 -7.20
C LYS A 53 -1.84 -13.06 -6.76
N LYS A 54 -0.69 -13.07 -7.45
CA LYS A 54 0.47 -13.85 -7.01
C LYS A 54 1.03 -13.29 -5.70
N TYR A 55 1.10 -11.96 -5.61
CA TYR A 55 1.51 -11.28 -4.38
C TYR A 55 0.61 -11.63 -3.20
N THR A 56 -0.73 -11.61 -3.35
CA THR A 56 -1.63 -11.95 -2.24
C THR A 56 -1.48 -13.40 -1.75
N GLN A 57 -1.18 -14.33 -2.67
CA GLN A 57 -0.88 -15.73 -2.32
C GLN A 57 0.41 -15.83 -1.50
N GLN A 58 1.47 -15.15 -1.91
CA GLN A 58 2.74 -15.11 -1.17
C GLN A 58 2.57 -14.50 0.22
N ILE A 59 1.81 -13.41 0.34
CA ILE A 59 1.46 -12.82 1.65
C ILE A 59 0.67 -13.83 2.50
N ARG A 60 -0.28 -14.58 1.92
CA ARG A 60 -1.01 -15.60 2.67
C ARG A 60 -0.09 -16.69 3.23
N GLU A 61 0.93 -17.09 2.48
CA GLU A 61 1.94 -18.07 2.90
C GLU A 61 2.84 -17.54 4.03
N GLU A 62 3.26 -16.28 3.95
CA GLU A 62 4.06 -15.62 5.00
C GLU A 62 3.32 -15.62 6.35
N TYR A 63 2.00 -15.42 6.31
CA TYR A 63 1.14 -15.46 7.50
C TYR A 63 0.44 -16.83 7.71
N SER A 64 1.01 -17.92 7.19
CA SER A 64 0.45 -19.29 7.30
C SER A 64 0.24 -19.76 8.75
N PHE A 65 0.98 -19.18 9.71
CA PHE A 65 0.81 -19.45 11.14
C PHE A 65 -0.50 -18.90 11.74
N LEU A 66 -1.21 -18.01 11.02
CA LEU A 66 -2.53 -17.53 11.41
C LEU A 66 -3.62 -18.46 10.86
N THR A 67 -4.68 -18.67 11.65
CA THR A 67 -5.91 -19.31 11.13
C THR A 67 -6.49 -18.47 10.00
N LYS A 68 -7.27 -19.12 9.14
CA LYS A 68 -7.85 -18.47 7.96
C LYS A 68 -8.70 -17.26 8.36
N GLU A 69 -9.57 -17.42 9.35
CA GLU A 69 -10.50 -16.39 9.82
C GLU A 69 -9.74 -15.18 10.39
N LYS A 70 -8.68 -15.45 11.17
CA LYS A 70 -7.86 -14.38 11.76
C LYS A 70 -7.06 -13.63 10.69
N TYR A 71 -6.51 -14.35 9.72
CA TYR A 71 -5.83 -13.73 8.58
C TYR A 71 -6.80 -12.87 7.77
N ASN A 72 -7.95 -13.42 7.36
CA ASN A 72 -8.97 -12.73 6.56
C ASN A 72 -9.42 -11.43 7.24
N PHE A 73 -9.70 -11.49 8.55
CA PHE A 73 -10.10 -10.33 9.33
C PHE A 73 -9.02 -9.24 9.39
N LEU A 74 -7.77 -9.60 9.73
CA LEU A 74 -6.67 -8.64 9.86
C LEU A 74 -6.29 -8.05 8.50
N ARG A 75 -6.19 -8.88 7.46
CA ARG A 75 -5.87 -8.44 6.11
C ARG A 75 -6.94 -7.51 5.55
N SER A 76 -8.21 -7.87 5.70
CA SER A 76 -9.33 -7.01 5.28
C SER A 76 -9.30 -5.65 5.97
N LYS A 77 -8.94 -5.59 7.26
CA LYS A 77 -8.79 -4.32 7.98
C LYS A 77 -7.69 -3.44 7.38
N VAL A 78 -6.51 -4.00 7.10
CA VAL A 78 -5.40 -3.26 6.48
C VAL A 78 -5.80 -2.72 5.11
N LEU A 79 -6.44 -3.56 4.29
CA LEU A 79 -6.93 -3.19 2.96
C LEU A 79 -7.99 -2.09 3.01
N GLN A 80 -8.89 -2.13 4.00
CA GLN A 80 -9.88 -1.07 4.21
C GLN A 80 -9.24 0.26 4.60
N LEU A 81 -8.15 0.26 5.36
CA LEU A 81 -7.42 1.49 5.69
C LEU A 81 -6.87 2.15 4.42
N PHE A 82 -6.31 1.38 3.47
CA PHE A 82 -5.88 1.93 2.19
C PHE A 82 -7.01 2.57 1.39
N LEU A 83 -8.22 2.00 1.42
CA LEU A 83 -9.37 2.60 0.74
C LEU A 83 -9.84 3.90 1.37
N GLN A 84 -9.57 4.11 2.66
CA GLN A 84 -9.90 5.35 3.39
C GLN A 84 -8.90 6.47 3.13
N ILE A 85 -7.70 6.17 2.65
CA ILE A 85 -6.71 7.19 2.29
C ILE A 85 -7.17 7.88 0.98
N PRO A 86 -7.32 9.23 0.97
CA PRO A 86 -7.74 9.97 -0.23
C PRO A 86 -6.85 9.72 -1.44
N ASN A 87 -5.53 9.70 -1.23
CA ASN A 87 -4.55 9.40 -2.26
C ASN A 87 -3.68 8.22 -1.81
N ILE A 88 -3.92 7.03 -2.36
CA ILE A 88 -3.07 5.87 -2.07
C ILE A 88 -1.63 6.19 -2.48
N TYR A 89 -1.46 6.87 -3.63
CA TYR A 89 -0.17 7.37 -4.08
C TYR A 89 -0.09 8.90 -3.93
N ALA A 90 0.94 9.38 -3.22
CA ALA A 90 1.14 10.81 -3.01
C ALA A 90 1.63 11.53 -4.28
N THR A 91 2.46 10.89 -5.09
CA THR A 91 3.03 11.54 -6.27
C THR A 91 2.09 11.48 -7.47
N GLN A 92 2.10 12.53 -8.30
CA GLN A 92 1.23 12.62 -9.47
C GLN A 92 1.45 11.45 -10.45
N ALA A 93 2.73 11.13 -10.74
CA ALA A 93 3.08 10.08 -11.68
C ALA A 93 2.58 8.69 -11.24
N PHE A 94 2.66 8.37 -9.94
CA PHE A 94 2.15 7.11 -9.42
C PHE A 94 0.63 7.12 -9.35
N ARG A 95 0.02 8.23 -8.92
CA ARG A 95 -1.44 8.33 -8.84
C ARG A 95 -2.10 8.10 -10.19
N GLU A 96 -1.63 8.78 -11.24
CA GLU A 96 -2.18 8.65 -12.58
C GLU A 96 -2.02 7.22 -13.13
N LYS A 97 -0.92 6.55 -12.80
CA LYS A 97 -0.59 5.23 -13.35
C LYS A 97 -1.23 4.07 -12.57
N TYR A 98 -1.32 4.16 -11.25
CA TYR A 98 -1.52 3.01 -10.38
C TYR A 98 -2.76 3.11 -9.48
N GLU A 99 -3.25 4.31 -9.13
CA GLU A 99 -4.32 4.51 -8.12
C GLU A 99 -5.59 3.72 -8.46
N LYS A 100 -6.04 3.80 -9.72
CA LYS A 100 -7.25 3.11 -10.18
C LYS A 100 -7.10 1.59 -10.07
N GLN A 101 -5.96 1.06 -10.49
CA GLN A 101 -5.69 -0.37 -10.43
C GLN A 101 -5.56 -0.84 -8.98
N ALA A 102 -4.89 -0.06 -8.13
CA ALA A 102 -4.74 -0.35 -6.70
C ALA A 102 -6.09 -0.47 -6.00
N ARG A 103 -6.99 0.50 -6.19
CA ARG A 103 -8.33 0.44 -5.60
C ARG A 103 -9.12 -0.78 -6.10
N SER A 104 -9.03 -1.10 -7.39
CA SER A 104 -9.67 -2.29 -7.96
C SER A 104 -9.14 -3.58 -7.34
N ASN A 105 -7.81 -3.72 -7.26
CA ASN A 105 -7.13 -4.87 -6.68
C ASN A 105 -7.50 -5.09 -5.20
N ILE A 106 -7.46 -4.01 -4.42
CA ILE A 106 -7.80 -4.02 -2.99
C ILE A 106 -9.26 -4.44 -2.78
N LEU A 107 -10.19 -3.89 -3.55
CA LEU A 107 -11.62 -4.25 -3.47
C LEU A 107 -11.84 -5.73 -3.80
N SER A 108 -11.26 -6.20 -4.90
CA SER A 108 -11.36 -7.62 -5.28
C SER A 108 -10.76 -8.57 -4.25
N GLU A 109 -9.64 -8.21 -3.61
CA GLU A 109 -9.07 -9.01 -2.53
C GLU A 109 -10.00 -9.04 -1.30
N ILE A 110 -10.55 -7.90 -0.87
CA ILE A 110 -11.52 -7.85 0.23
C ILE A 110 -12.75 -8.72 -0.06
N GLU A 111 -13.27 -8.69 -1.28
CA GLU A 111 -14.40 -9.53 -1.68
C GLU A 111 -14.07 -11.01 -1.61
N CYS A 112 -12.90 -11.41 -2.12
CA CYS A 112 -12.42 -12.79 -2.05
C CYS A 112 -12.31 -13.28 -0.60
N LEU A 113 -11.73 -12.45 0.28
CA LEU A 113 -11.56 -12.79 1.70
C LEU A 113 -12.90 -12.98 2.43
N LYS A 114 -13.96 -12.25 2.04
CA LYS A 114 -15.30 -12.37 2.64
C LYS A 114 -16.10 -13.57 2.13
N MET A 115 -15.91 -13.97 0.87
CA MET A 115 -16.61 -15.13 0.30
C MET A 115 -16.06 -16.47 0.81
N GLU A 116 -14.90 -16.41 1.43
CA GLU A 116 -14.13 -17.55 1.93
C GLU A 116 -14.38 -17.89 3.41
N ASP A 117 -15.21 -17.08 4.08
CA ASP A 117 -15.66 -17.24 5.48
C ASP A 117 -16.90 -18.15 5.60
#